data_AF-A0A9P5Z772-F1
#
_entry.id   AF-A0A9P5Z772-F1
#
_cell.length_a   1.000
_cell.length_b   1.000
_cell.length_c   1.000
_cell.angle_alpha   90.00
_cell.angle_beta   90.00
_cell.angle_gamma   90.00
#
_symmetry.space_group_name_H-M   'P 1'
#
loop_
_entity.id
_entity.type
_entity.pdbx_description
1 polymer ?
#
loop_
_entity_poly.entity_id
_entity_poly.type
_entity_poly.pdbx_seq_one_letter_code
_entity_poly.pdbx_strand_id
1 'polypeptide(L)'
;MSYGPGNIPFFTATSPQRLDLLVPAPPKIHNMSCLLDVEMPPQSSITLPTVLPDDVLRQLLQGAARADRTTALCLALLSRSIQHWIEEIIYEEVVLSRESTAHAFLRTIQTSKSKTHDFFAFHVKSLFICPDLDPMDVVTLLSSCRGIKNLSYWPLVHTSGGSSSSSSGYSGTPLRPDPWQRRTPSPPLYHTLGHRRETRAKISKFVTSVALHNIEHIAPRRVSLLLSETHPIHIFHPTFQTPFFASVTHLTISNRWEEWTSWAGGAITSFSMPHLTHVKLDLAVGQAPPEDVSRSRARWLNTVTDGWSSTEESCPSDEEKEALTAWTRKINRVASTLSDILDHTQFLSVLILVLRFDSNPTRTAKQISRLLSARSNDSHMSGTFASIDALGSPEPGPGFDSRLVFAWEKEPFRYCHAHSAYEKKMWHAAETVTNSQRFMSGYNILNCDYLS
;
A
#
# COMPACT_ATOMS: atom_id res chain seq x y z
N MET A 1 5.97 -26.66 -59.80
CA MET A 1 6.84 -26.43 -58.62
C MET A 1 6.14 -27.04 -57.42
N SER A 2 6.76 -28.06 -56.86
CA SER A 2 6.29 -28.95 -55.80
C SER A 2 6.29 -28.27 -54.43
N TYR A 3 5.17 -28.38 -53.71
CA TYR A 3 5.10 -28.04 -52.29
C TYR A 3 5.63 -29.22 -51.47
N GLY A 4 6.76 -29.01 -50.78
CA GLY A 4 7.29 -29.93 -49.77
C GLY A 4 6.73 -29.61 -48.38
N PRO A 5 6.54 -30.61 -47.50
CA PRO A 5 6.10 -30.37 -46.13
C PRO A 5 7.27 -29.86 -45.28
N GLY A 6 7.12 -28.66 -44.73
CA GLY A 6 8.09 -28.02 -43.85
C GLY A 6 8.09 -28.62 -42.45
N ASN A 7 9.29 -28.99 -41.99
CA ASN A 7 9.59 -29.41 -40.62
C ASN A 7 9.13 -28.38 -39.58
N ILE A 8 8.44 -28.86 -38.54
CA ILE A 8 8.11 -28.10 -37.33
C ILE A 8 9.29 -28.21 -36.36
N PRO A 9 9.95 -27.10 -35.97
CA PRO A 9 10.97 -27.15 -34.92
C PRO A 9 10.31 -27.27 -33.55
N PHE A 10 10.68 -28.32 -32.81
CA PHE A 10 10.46 -28.41 -31.37
C PHE A 10 11.26 -27.29 -30.69
N PHE A 11 10.57 -26.27 -30.19
CA PHE A 11 11.16 -25.30 -29.26
C PHE A 11 11.15 -25.90 -27.85
N THR A 12 12.33 -26.28 -27.37
CA THR A 12 12.63 -26.44 -25.95
C THR A 12 12.43 -25.09 -25.26
N ALA A 13 11.48 -25.03 -24.32
CA ALA A 13 11.26 -23.87 -23.48
C ALA A 13 12.54 -23.54 -22.70
N THR A 14 13.09 -22.37 -22.93
CA THR A 14 14.19 -21.82 -22.15
C THR A 14 13.73 -21.59 -20.72
N SER A 15 14.50 -22.17 -19.80
CA SER A 15 14.42 -22.05 -18.35
C SER A 15 14.14 -20.61 -17.89
N PRO A 16 13.24 -20.39 -16.91
CA PRO A 16 13.04 -19.07 -16.34
C PRO A 16 14.31 -18.64 -15.61
N GLN A 17 14.78 -17.44 -15.93
CA GLN A 17 15.95 -16.83 -15.30
C GLN A 17 15.82 -16.84 -13.78
N ARG A 18 16.88 -17.37 -13.16
CA ARG A 18 17.22 -17.43 -11.75
C ARG A 18 16.87 -16.12 -11.04
N LEU A 19 15.84 -16.13 -10.19
CA LEU A 19 15.69 -15.13 -9.14
C LEU A 19 16.75 -15.43 -8.08
N ASP A 20 17.72 -14.53 -7.92
CA ASP A 20 18.71 -14.59 -6.84
C ASP A 20 18.02 -14.29 -5.50
N LEU A 21 17.41 -15.33 -4.92
CA LEU A 21 17.03 -15.37 -3.51
C LEU A 21 18.22 -15.91 -2.72
N LEU A 22 18.79 -15.06 -1.87
CA LEU A 22 19.73 -15.45 -0.82
C LEU A 22 19.01 -16.38 0.17
N VAL A 23 19.13 -17.70 -0.07
CA VAL A 23 18.65 -18.75 0.83
C VAL A 23 19.75 -19.06 1.85
N PRO A 24 19.49 -18.98 3.17
CA PRO A 24 20.44 -19.45 4.17
C PRO A 24 20.64 -20.97 4.07
N ALA A 25 21.89 -21.42 4.21
CA ALA A 25 22.26 -22.83 4.09
C ALA A 25 21.47 -23.72 5.07
N PRO A 26 21.01 -24.92 4.64
CA PRO A 26 20.31 -25.83 5.53
C PRO A 26 21.25 -26.37 6.63
N PRO A 27 20.73 -26.64 7.84
CA PRO A 27 21.51 -27.24 8.92
C PRO A 27 21.97 -28.65 8.51
N LYS A 28 23.26 -28.93 8.74
CA LYS A 28 23.86 -30.26 8.53
C LYS A 28 23.20 -31.27 9.46
N ILE A 29 22.37 -32.14 8.91
CA ILE A 29 21.82 -33.30 9.62
C ILE A 29 22.95 -34.33 9.71
N HIS A 30 23.40 -34.62 10.95
CA HIS A 30 24.32 -35.72 11.21
C HIS A 30 23.58 -37.06 11.05
N ASN A 31 24.04 -37.87 10.09
CA ASN A 31 23.62 -39.26 9.94
C ASN A 31 24.04 -40.07 11.18
N MET A 32 23.09 -40.41 12.05
CA MET A 32 23.24 -41.55 12.97
C MET A 32 22.89 -42.82 12.22
N SER A 33 23.93 -43.57 11.84
CA SER A 33 23.82 -44.92 11.31
C SER A 33 23.75 -45.88 12.50
N CYS A 34 22.55 -46.34 12.86
CA CYS A 34 22.36 -47.46 13.78
C CYS A 34 22.09 -48.73 12.98
N LEU A 35 23.10 -49.61 12.98
CA LEU A 35 23.04 -51.00 12.57
C LEU A 35 22.13 -51.78 13.52
N LEU A 36 21.00 -52.27 13.01
CA LEU A 36 20.27 -53.40 13.60
C LEU A 36 19.89 -54.35 12.46
N ASP A 37 20.67 -55.41 12.32
CA ASP A 37 20.33 -56.58 11.49
C ASP A 37 19.23 -57.37 12.20
N VAL A 38 17.99 -57.20 11.73
CA VAL A 38 16.85 -58.05 12.11
C VAL A 38 16.38 -58.77 10.85
N GLU A 39 16.67 -60.08 10.80
CA GLU A 39 16.16 -61.01 9.78
C GLU A 39 14.64 -61.05 9.85
N MET A 40 13.97 -60.48 8.84
CA MET A 40 12.53 -60.59 8.68
C MET A 40 12.13 -61.80 7.82
N PRO A 41 11.06 -62.53 8.19
CA PRO A 41 10.53 -63.64 7.41
C PRO A 41 9.97 -63.18 6.05
N PRO A 42 9.81 -64.11 5.08
CA PRO A 42 9.36 -63.80 3.72
C PRO A 42 7.95 -63.20 3.73
N GLN A 43 7.88 -61.87 3.64
CA GLN A 43 6.63 -61.14 3.56
C GLN A 43 5.99 -61.36 2.18
N SER A 44 4.83 -61.99 2.17
CA SER A 44 3.89 -62.01 1.06
C SER A 44 3.62 -60.58 0.60
N SER A 45 4.07 -60.25 -0.61
CA SER A 45 3.96 -58.93 -1.23
C SER A 45 2.50 -58.54 -1.48
N ILE A 46 1.90 -57.88 -0.49
CA ILE A 46 0.61 -57.20 -0.65
C ILE A 46 0.88 -55.96 -1.51
N THR A 47 0.66 -56.07 -2.82
CA THR A 47 0.61 -54.93 -3.74
C THR A 47 -0.69 -54.17 -3.53
N LEU A 48 -0.79 -53.42 -2.43
CA LEU A 48 -1.85 -52.42 -2.29
C LEU A 48 -1.66 -51.38 -3.40
N PRO A 49 -2.71 -51.01 -4.15
CA PRO A 49 -2.62 -49.91 -5.10
C PRO A 49 -2.41 -48.62 -4.31
N THR A 50 -1.14 -48.21 -4.18
CA THR A 50 -0.70 -46.99 -3.48
C THR A 50 -0.98 -45.74 -4.30
N VAL A 51 -2.17 -45.65 -4.92
CA VAL A 51 -2.58 -44.47 -5.67
C VAL A 51 -3.48 -43.65 -4.76
N LEU A 52 -2.95 -42.54 -4.28
CA LEU A 52 -3.72 -41.56 -3.53
C LEU A 52 -4.80 -40.97 -4.46
N PRO A 53 -6.07 -40.88 -4.04
CA PRO A 53 -7.11 -40.24 -4.86
C PRO A 53 -6.74 -38.81 -5.26
N ASP A 54 -7.02 -38.43 -6.51
CA ASP A 54 -6.64 -37.14 -7.09
C ASP A 54 -7.12 -35.93 -6.26
N ASP A 55 -8.31 -36.00 -5.66
CA ASP A 55 -8.84 -34.91 -4.83
C ASP A 55 -8.01 -34.70 -3.55
N VAL A 56 -7.60 -35.80 -2.91
CA VAL A 56 -6.76 -35.74 -1.70
C VAL A 56 -5.37 -35.22 -2.07
N LEU A 57 -4.81 -35.71 -3.17
CA LEU A 57 -3.54 -35.21 -3.70
C LEU A 57 -3.63 -33.70 -4.02
N ARG A 58 -4.68 -33.26 -4.72
CA ARG A 58 -4.91 -31.84 -5.04
C ARG A 58 -5.00 -31.00 -3.78
N GLN A 59 -5.77 -31.42 -2.78
CA GLN A 59 -5.91 -30.68 -1.51
C GLN A 59 -4.57 -30.55 -0.78
N LEU A 60 -3.78 -31.63 -0.69
CA LEU A 60 -2.46 -31.61 -0.07
C LEU A 60 -1.50 -30.67 -0.81
N LEU A 61 -1.42 -30.79 -2.15
CA LEU A 61 -0.53 -29.97 -2.97
C LEU A 61 -0.93 -28.49 -2.95
N GLN A 62 -2.23 -28.18 -3.05
CA GLN A 62 -2.72 -26.82 -2.94
C GLN A 62 -2.53 -26.23 -1.53
N GLY A 63 -2.69 -27.04 -0.49
CA GLY A 63 -2.39 -26.65 0.89
C GLY A 63 -0.91 -26.28 1.07
N ALA A 64 -0.01 -27.14 0.58
CA ALA A 64 1.42 -26.88 0.60
C ALA A 64 1.80 -25.63 -0.22
N ALA A 65 1.23 -25.46 -1.41
CA ALA A 65 1.46 -24.29 -2.26
C ALA A 65 0.96 -22.97 -1.65
N ARG A 66 -0.14 -22.98 -0.90
CA ARG A 66 -0.63 -21.79 -0.18
C ARG A 66 0.21 -21.46 1.06
N ALA A 67 0.76 -22.48 1.71
CA ALA A 67 1.62 -22.31 2.88
C ALA A 67 2.99 -21.75 2.50
N ASP A 68 3.57 -22.20 1.39
CA ASP A 68 4.84 -21.70 0.86
C ASP A 68 4.81 -21.53 -0.66
N ARG A 69 4.99 -20.28 -1.08
CA ARG A 69 5.00 -19.89 -2.49
C ARG A 69 6.20 -20.46 -3.24
N THR A 70 7.32 -20.68 -2.57
CA THR A 70 8.50 -21.31 -3.19
C THR A 70 8.17 -22.76 -3.55
N THR A 71 7.56 -23.48 -2.61
CA THR A 71 7.02 -24.83 -2.83
C THR A 71 6.01 -24.84 -3.98
N ALA A 72 5.11 -23.85 -4.08
CA ALA A 72 4.18 -23.75 -5.21
C ALA A 72 4.90 -23.73 -6.58
N LEU A 73 5.98 -22.97 -6.71
CA LEU A 73 6.77 -22.93 -7.96
C LEU A 73 7.38 -24.29 -8.29
N CYS A 74 7.91 -25.01 -7.29
CA CYS A 74 8.44 -26.36 -7.48
C CYS A 74 7.34 -27.35 -7.88
N LEU A 75 6.18 -27.30 -7.23
CA LEU A 75 5.04 -28.17 -7.49
C LEU A 75 4.50 -27.99 -8.91
N ALA A 76 4.46 -26.75 -9.41
CA ALA A 76 4.02 -26.46 -10.77
C ALA A 76 4.90 -27.08 -11.87
N LEU A 77 6.13 -27.51 -11.54
CA LEU A 77 7.06 -28.15 -12.47
C LEU A 77 6.96 -29.68 -12.49
N LEU A 78 6.22 -30.29 -11.56
CA LEU A 78 6.17 -31.75 -11.40
C LEU A 78 5.40 -32.45 -12.54
N SER A 79 4.23 -31.94 -12.91
CA SER A 79 3.40 -32.51 -13.98
C SER A 79 2.43 -31.47 -14.55
N ARG A 80 1.92 -31.69 -15.78
CA ARG A 80 0.95 -30.77 -16.42
C ARG A 80 -0.39 -30.67 -15.68
N SER A 81 -0.85 -31.77 -15.09
CA SER A 81 -2.10 -31.79 -14.31
C SER A 81 -1.94 -31.00 -13.02
N ILE A 82 -0.83 -31.20 -12.30
CA ILE A 82 -0.52 -30.46 -11.08
C ILE A 82 -0.28 -28.98 -11.42
N GLN A 83 0.42 -28.69 -12.51
CA GLN A 83 0.67 -27.33 -12.96
C GLN A 83 -0.62 -26.51 -13.03
N HIS A 84 -1.69 -27.05 -13.61
CA HIS A 84 -2.96 -26.33 -13.69
C HIS A 84 -3.55 -26.01 -12.30
N TRP A 85 -3.47 -26.95 -11.35
CA TRP A 85 -3.97 -26.73 -9.98
C TRP A 85 -3.19 -25.69 -9.19
N ILE A 86 -1.89 -25.57 -9.46
CA ILE A 86 -0.96 -24.73 -8.72
C ILE A 86 -0.80 -23.35 -9.37
N GLU A 87 -0.93 -23.24 -10.69
CA GLU A 87 -0.91 -21.95 -11.39
C GLU A 87 -1.99 -21.01 -10.86
N GLU A 88 -3.20 -21.49 -10.57
CA GLU A 88 -4.26 -20.66 -9.96
C GLU A 88 -3.79 -19.99 -8.66
N ILE A 89 -3.00 -20.70 -7.84
CA ILE A 89 -2.46 -20.21 -6.57
C ILE A 89 -1.29 -19.24 -6.81
N ILE A 90 -0.40 -19.58 -7.75
CA ILE A 90 0.75 -18.73 -8.10
C ILE A 90 0.28 -17.36 -8.63
N TYR A 91 -0.78 -17.32 -9.44
CA TYR A 91 -1.31 -16.09 -10.01
C TYR A 91 -2.34 -15.39 -9.10
N GLU A 92 -2.74 -15.99 -7.98
CA GLU A 92 -3.70 -15.36 -7.04
C GLU A 92 -3.20 -14.00 -6.54
N GLU A 93 -1.90 -13.90 -6.28
CA GLU A 93 -1.24 -12.68 -5.82
C GLU A 93 -0.08 -12.35 -6.75
N VAL A 94 -0.14 -11.24 -7.47
CA VAL A 94 0.90 -10.81 -8.40
C VAL A 94 1.59 -9.56 -7.83
N VAL A 95 2.89 -9.68 -7.56
CA VAL A 95 3.71 -8.58 -7.03
C VAL A 95 4.71 -8.14 -8.09
N LEU A 96 4.44 -7.02 -8.73
CA LEU A 96 5.28 -6.43 -9.77
C LEU A 96 6.17 -5.36 -9.14
N SER A 97 7.22 -5.76 -8.41
CA SER A 97 8.07 -4.79 -7.69
C SER A 97 9.00 -3.98 -8.58
N ARG A 98 9.27 -4.44 -9.80
CA ARG A 98 10.18 -3.81 -10.76
C ARG A 98 9.50 -3.65 -12.11
N GLU A 99 9.87 -2.61 -12.85
CA GLU A 99 9.36 -2.37 -14.20
C GLU A 99 9.59 -3.58 -15.12
N SER A 100 10.77 -4.21 -15.05
CA SER A 100 11.09 -5.41 -15.84
C SER A 100 10.17 -6.60 -15.55
N THR A 101 9.78 -6.78 -14.28
CA THR A 101 8.83 -7.84 -13.88
C THR A 101 7.41 -7.52 -14.35
N ALA A 102 7.01 -6.26 -14.34
CA ALA A 102 5.72 -5.82 -14.88
C ALA A 102 5.64 -6.06 -16.40
N HIS A 103 6.67 -5.67 -17.16
CA HIS A 103 6.75 -5.92 -18.61
C HIS A 103 6.78 -7.41 -18.96
N ALA A 104 7.49 -8.23 -18.17
CA ALA A 104 7.48 -9.68 -18.35
C ALA A 104 6.09 -10.28 -18.12
N PHE A 105 5.36 -9.79 -17.12
CA PHE A 105 3.99 -10.20 -16.86
C PHE A 105 3.03 -9.74 -17.96
N LEU A 106 3.12 -8.50 -18.42
CA LEU A 106 2.36 -7.98 -19.57
C LEU A 106 2.60 -8.82 -20.83
N ARG A 107 3.87 -9.11 -21.14
CA ARG A 107 4.21 -9.99 -22.27
C ARG A 107 3.58 -11.37 -22.08
N THR A 108 3.56 -11.90 -20.86
CA THR A 108 2.92 -13.20 -20.57
C THR A 108 1.41 -13.13 -20.83
N ILE A 109 0.73 -12.07 -20.41
CA ILE A 109 -0.70 -11.86 -20.69
C ILE A 109 -0.96 -11.83 -22.21
N GLN A 110 -0.10 -11.14 -22.97
CA GLN A 110 -0.28 -10.92 -24.41
C GLN A 110 0.11 -12.12 -25.27
N THR A 111 1.12 -12.89 -24.88
CA THR A 111 1.75 -13.91 -25.74
C THR A 111 1.46 -15.35 -25.31
N SER A 112 0.94 -15.56 -24.10
CA SER A 112 0.65 -16.91 -23.61
C SER A 112 -0.47 -17.56 -24.41
N LYS A 113 -0.18 -18.71 -25.02
CA LYS A 113 -1.20 -19.54 -25.69
C LYS A 113 -2.01 -20.39 -24.70
N SER A 114 -1.42 -20.72 -23.56
CA SER A 114 -2.04 -21.63 -22.58
C SER A 114 -2.85 -20.90 -21.51
N LYS A 115 -2.63 -19.59 -21.32
CA LYS A 115 -3.32 -18.76 -20.34
C LYS A 115 -4.11 -17.69 -21.08
N THR A 116 -5.42 -17.89 -21.17
CA THR A 116 -6.33 -16.95 -21.82
C THR A 116 -6.44 -15.66 -21.01
N HIS A 117 -6.98 -14.59 -21.60
CA HIS A 117 -7.26 -13.35 -20.88
C HIS A 117 -8.21 -13.59 -19.68
N ASP A 118 -9.17 -14.51 -19.84
CA ASP A 118 -10.08 -14.91 -18.77
C ASP A 118 -9.35 -15.55 -17.59
N PHE A 119 -8.29 -16.32 -17.84
CA PHE A 119 -7.48 -16.88 -16.76
C PHE A 119 -6.95 -15.77 -15.83
N PHE A 120 -6.34 -14.72 -16.38
CA PHE A 120 -5.84 -13.60 -15.56
C PHE A 120 -6.99 -12.83 -14.91
N ALA A 121 -8.09 -12.62 -15.63
CA ALA A 121 -9.27 -11.94 -15.10
C ALA A 121 -9.87 -12.68 -13.90
N PHE A 122 -9.89 -14.01 -13.91
CA PHE A 122 -10.48 -14.80 -12.83
C PHE A 122 -9.49 -15.13 -11.72
N HIS A 123 -8.21 -15.37 -12.00
CA HIS A 123 -7.29 -15.87 -10.98
C HIS A 123 -6.51 -14.76 -10.27
N VAL A 124 -6.23 -13.61 -10.90
CA VAL A 124 -5.51 -12.52 -10.23
C VAL A 124 -6.43 -11.81 -9.24
N LYS A 125 -6.23 -12.04 -7.93
CA LYS A 125 -7.02 -11.46 -6.83
C LYS A 125 -6.31 -10.33 -6.11
N SER A 126 -4.99 -10.38 -6.03
CA SER A 126 -4.18 -9.33 -5.43
C SER A 126 -3.14 -8.85 -6.44
N LEU A 127 -3.07 -7.56 -6.68
CA LEU A 127 -2.13 -6.96 -7.62
C LEU A 127 -1.38 -5.81 -6.95
N PHE A 128 -0.05 -5.93 -6.89
CA PHE A 128 0.86 -4.83 -6.57
C PHE A 128 1.57 -4.40 -7.84
N ILE A 129 1.45 -3.12 -8.18
CA ILE A 129 2.01 -2.52 -9.38
C ILE A 129 3.16 -1.60 -8.98
N CYS A 130 4.32 -1.77 -9.62
CA CYS A 130 5.47 -0.91 -9.38
C CYS A 130 5.18 0.55 -9.74
N PRO A 131 5.82 1.49 -9.04
CA PRO A 131 5.72 2.91 -9.32
C PRO A 131 6.05 3.33 -10.74
N ASP A 132 7.01 2.63 -11.35
CA ASP A 132 7.68 3.09 -12.57
C ASP A 132 6.98 2.64 -13.85
N LEU A 133 5.82 1.97 -13.73
CA LEU A 133 5.11 1.43 -14.88
C LEU A 133 4.36 2.55 -15.63
N ASP A 134 4.44 2.53 -16.98
CA ASP A 134 3.73 3.50 -17.81
C ASP A 134 2.21 3.43 -17.54
N PRO A 135 1.51 4.58 -17.45
CA PRO A 135 0.06 4.61 -17.32
C PRO A 135 -0.72 3.69 -18.25
N MET A 136 -0.33 3.56 -19.52
CA MET A 136 -1.00 2.69 -20.49
C MET A 136 -0.84 1.23 -20.14
N ASP A 137 0.32 0.85 -19.63
CA ASP A 137 0.63 -0.49 -19.18
C ASP A 137 -0.15 -0.82 -17.90
N VAL A 138 -0.31 0.14 -16.98
CA VAL A 138 -1.18 0.00 -15.80
C VAL A 138 -2.63 -0.25 -16.22
N VAL A 139 -3.15 0.55 -17.16
CA VAL A 139 -4.52 0.38 -17.67
C VAL A 139 -4.70 -0.97 -18.35
N THR A 140 -3.71 -1.41 -19.12
CA THR A 140 -3.71 -2.74 -19.77
C THR A 140 -3.68 -3.87 -18.74
N LEU A 141 -2.87 -3.76 -17.69
CA LEU A 141 -2.86 -4.73 -16.59
C LEU A 141 -4.21 -4.82 -15.89
N LEU A 142 -4.78 -3.66 -15.54
CA LEU A 142 -6.06 -3.58 -14.84
C LEU A 142 -7.20 -4.13 -15.69
N SER A 143 -7.25 -3.81 -16.99
CA SER A 143 -8.29 -4.32 -17.89
C SER A 143 -8.20 -5.84 -18.09
N SER A 144 -6.99 -6.41 -18.00
CA SER A 144 -6.75 -7.85 -18.03
C SER A 144 -7.06 -8.58 -16.73
N CYS A 145 -6.96 -7.91 -15.58
CA CYS A 145 -7.13 -8.51 -14.27
C CYS A 145 -8.43 -8.05 -13.61
N ARG A 146 -9.60 -8.37 -14.19
CA ARG A 146 -10.90 -7.85 -13.71
C ARG A 146 -11.30 -8.32 -12.30
N GLY A 147 -10.82 -9.49 -11.87
CA GLY A 147 -11.16 -10.11 -10.59
C GLY A 147 -10.35 -9.61 -9.39
N ILE A 148 -9.62 -8.49 -9.51
CA ILE A 148 -8.81 -7.91 -8.43
C ILE A 148 -9.71 -7.55 -7.25
N LYS A 149 -9.36 -8.07 -6.08
CA LYS A 149 -9.93 -7.74 -4.78
C LYS A 149 -9.03 -6.79 -3.98
N ASN A 150 -7.70 -6.93 -4.13
CA ASN A 150 -6.72 -6.13 -3.43
C ASN A 150 -5.79 -5.44 -4.44
N LEU A 151 -5.87 -4.12 -4.53
CA LEU A 151 -5.02 -3.33 -5.42
C LEU A 151 -4.02 -2.50 -4.61
N SER A 152 -2.78 -2.46 -5.06
CA SER A 152 -1.77 -1.56 -4.53
C SER A 152 -0.98 -0.92 -5.67
N TYR A 153 -1.00 0.40 -5.72
CA TYR A 153 -0.33 1.15 -6.78
C TYR A 153 0.18 2.48 -6.25
N TRP A 154 1.49 2.71 -6.37
CA TRP A 154 2.13 3.94 -5.91
C TRP A 154 2.96 4.55 -7.02
N PRO A 155 2.43 5.35 -7.95
CA PRO A 155 3.24 5.93 -9.02
C PRO A 155 4.36 6.80 -8.47
N LEU A 156 5.58 6.63 -8.98
CA LEU A 156 6.63 7.60 -8.75
C LEU A 156 6.49 8.71 -9.78
N VAL A 157 6.63 9.95 -9.30
CA VAL A 157 6.75 11.09 -10.18
C VAL A 157 8.14 11.03 -10.80
N HIS A 158 8.25 10.45 -12.00
CA HIS A 158 9.45 10.61 -12.80
C HIS A 158 9.55 12.07 -13.21
N THR A 159 10.34 12.83 -12.46
CA THR A 159 11.02 14.02 -12.99
C THR A 159 11.97 13.49 -14.05
N SER A 160 11.47 13.28 -15.26
CA SER A 160 12.21 12.72 -16.39
C SER A 160 13.33 13.69 -16.77
N GLY A 161 14.45 13.57 -16.06
CA GLY A 161 15.71 14.23 -16.35
C GLY A 161 16.22 13.69 -17.67
N GLY A 162 16.17 14.52 -18.71
CA GLY A 162 16.69 14.19 -20.03
C GLY A 162 18.20 14.02 -19.97
N SER A 163 18.66 12.78 -20.16
CA SER A 163 20.04 12.43 -20.39
C SER A 163 20.48 12.85 -21.80
N SER A 164 20.63 14.15 -22.05
CA SER A 164 21.37 14.64 -23.21
C SER A 164 22.73 15.15 -22.72
N SER A 165 23.74 14.34 -22.99
CA SER A 165 25.16 14.61 -22.75
C SER A 165 25.63 15.86 -23.50
N SER A 166 25.72 17.00 -22.80
CA SER A 166 26.59 18.09 -23.22
C SER A 166 27.37 18.62 -22.03
N SER A 167 28.67 18.35 -22.07
CA SER A 167 29.71 18.80 -21.17
C SER A 167 29.78 20.33 -21.10
N SER A 168 29.52 20.92 -19.95
CA SER A 168 30.02 22.26 -19.61
C SER A 168 30.26 22.34 -18.11
N GLY A 169 31.53 22.49 -17.74
CA GLY A 169 32.00 22.39 -16.36
C GLY A 169 31.62 23.62 -15.53
N TYR A 170 30.84 23.39 -14.48
CA TYR A 170 30.79 24.25 -13.30
C TYR A 170 30.63 23.41 -12.04
N SER A 171 31.50 23.62 -11.06
CA SER A 171 31.58 22.89 -9.81
C SER A 171 30.50 23.35 -8.82
N GLY A 172 29.32 22.75 -8.89
CA GLY A 172 28.27 22.87 -7.87
C GLY A 172 28.19 21.59 -7.03
N THR A 173 28.18 21.72 -5.71
CA THR A 173 28.00 20.60 -4.76
C THR A 173 26.72 19.82 -5.05
N PRO A 174 26.76 18.49 -5.14
CA PRO A 174 25.60 17.67 -5.49
C PRO A 174 24.53 17.74 -4.40
N LEU A 175 23.32 18.17 -4.77
CA LEU A 175 22.12 18.13 -3.93
C LEU A 175 21.84 16.69 -3.47
N ARG A 176 21.50 16.54 -2.19
CA ARG A 176 21.20 15.22 -1.59
C ARG A 176 19.75 14.82 -1.94
N PRO A 177 19.49 13.57 -2.36
CA PRO A 177 18.14 13.13 -2.69
C PRO A 177 17.20 13.19 -1.47
N ASP A 178 15.95 13.55 -1.75
CA ASP A 178 14.84 13.50 -0.82
C ASP A 178 14.81 12.12 -0.11
N PRO A 179 14.64 12.03 1.22
CA PRO A 179 14.41 10.76 1.91
C PRO A 179 13.27 9.90 1.32
N TRP A 180 12.27 10.45 0.61
CA TRP A 180 11.31 9.65 -0.17
C TRP A 180 11.95 8.89 -1.35
N GLN A 181 13.13 9.32 -1.81
CA GLN A 181 13.91 8.70 -2.88
C GLN A 181 15.05 7.81 -2.36
N ARG A 182 15.34 7.77 -1.05
CA ARG A 182 16.57 7.12 -0.52
C ARG A 182 16.63 5.60 -0.63
N ARG A 183 15.59 4.92 -1.13
CA ARG A 183 15.64 3.48 -1.45
C ARG A 183 15.53 3.16 -2.95
N THR A 184 15.53 4.17 -3.81
CA THR A 184 15.58 4.01 -5.28
C THR A 184 16.70 4.90 -5.83
N PRO A 185 17.69 4.37 -6.57
CA PRO A 185 18.82 5.17 -7.05
C PRO A 185 18.33 6.22 -8.07
N SER A 186 18.52 7.51 -7.79
CA SER A 186 18.20 8.61 -8.70
C SER A 186 19.47 9.32 -9.24
N PRO A 187 19.56 9.64 -10.56
CA PRO A 187 20.65 10.37 -11.22
C PRO A 187 20.41 11.91 -11.27
N PRO A 188 21.38 12.74 -11.71
CA PRO A 188 21.44 14.17 -11.35
C PRO A 188 20.62 15.13 -12.24
N LEU A 189 20.36 16.33 -11.70
CA LEU A 189 19.43 17.38 -12.17
C LEU A 189 20.13 18.51 -12.97
N TYR A 190 19.47 19.11 -13.99
CA TYR A 190 19.08 20.54 -14.12
C TYR A 190 18.53 20.96 -15.52
N HIS A 191 17.45 21.79 -15.46
CA HIS A 191 16.74 22.76 -16.35
C HIS A 191 16.71 22.75 -17.91
N THR A 192 15.49 22.58 -18.48
CA THR A 192 14.69 23.58 -19.26
C THR A 192 13.33 22.98 -19.76
N LEU A 193 12.21 23.74 -19.69
CA LEU A 193 10.86 23.20 -19.39
C LEU A 193 9.70 23.55 -20.39
N GLY A 194 9.98 23.92 -21.64
CA GLY A 194 8.98 24.56 -22.53
C GLY A 194 7.98 23.65 -23.27
N HIS A 195 8.44 22.65 -24.02
CA HIS A 195 7.60 22.03 -25.07
C HIS A 195 6.88 20.71 -24.71
N ARG A 196 7.15 20.11 -23.55
CA ARG A 196 6.66 18.75 -23.20
C ARG A 196 5.36 18.71 -22.39
N ARG A 197 4.92 19.84 -21.82
CA ARG A 197 3.64 19.94 -21.08
C ARG A 197 2.43 19.65 -21.97
N GLU A 198 2.49 20.01 -23.25
CA GLU A 198 1.37 19.87 -24.18
C GLU A 198 1.09 18.42 -24.60
N THR A 199 2.14 17.63 -24.86
CA THR A 199 2.01 16.21 -25.20
C THR A 199 1.49 15.40 -24.01
N ARG A 200 1.94 15.74 -22.79
CA ARG A 200 1.47 15.09 -21.55
C ARG A 200 0.00 15.43 -21.24
N ALA A 201 -0.44 16.65 -21.53
CA ALA A 201 -1.84 17.05 -21.38
C ALA A 201 -2.77 16.33 -22.39
N LYS A 202 -2.33 16.13 -23.63
CA LYS A 202 -3.10 15.40 -24.66
C LYS A 202 -3.19 13.90 -24.36
N ILE A 203 -2.08 13.28 -23.94
CA ILE A 203 -2.07 11.87 -23.52
C ILE A 203 -2.91 11.71 -22.24
N SER A 204 -2.79 12.60 -21.27
CA SER A 204 -3.61 12.57 -20.05
C SER A 204 -5.11 12.54 -20.39
N LYS A 205 -5.62 13.43 -21.25
CA LYS A 205 -7.05 13.41 -21.63
C LYS A 205 -7.50 12.11 -22.31
N PHE A 206 -6.68 11.56 -23.22
CA PHE A 206 -6.98 10.31 -23.91
C PHE A 206 -6.97 9.11 -22.94
N VAL A 207 -5.95 9.03 -22.10
CA VAL A 207 -5.83 8.00 -21.06
C VAL A 207 -7.00 8.10 -20.10
N THR A 208 -7.39 9.29 -19.64
CA THR A 208 -8.55 9.44 -18.75
C THR A 208 -9.84 8.95 -19.40
N SER A 209 -10.08 9.23 -20.69
CA SER A 209 -11.30 8.76 -21.38
C SER A 209 -11.32 7.24 -21.59
N VAL A 210 -10.23 6.66 -22.07
CA VAL A 210 -10.19 5.22 -22.44
C VAL A 210 -9.96 4.33 -21.21
N ALA A 211 -9.21 4.81 -20.22
CA ALA A 211 -8.96 4.06 -18.98
C ALA A 211 -10.22 3.96 -18.13
N LEU A 212 -10.99 5.05 -17.98
CA LEU A 212 -12.13 5.06 -17.08
C LEU A 212 -13.19 4.02 -17.48
N HIS A 213 -13.54 3.92 -18.77
CA HIS A 213 -14.52 2.93 -19.23
C HIS A 213 -14.08 1.48 -19.01
N ASN A 214 -12.79 1.19 -19.15
CA ASN A 214 -12.28 -0.17 -18.95
C ASN A 214 -12.13 -0.56 -17.47
N ILE A 215 -12.05 0.44 -16.58
CA ILE A 215 -11.90 0.25 -15.13
C ILE A 215 -13.27 0.10 -14.44
N GLU A 216 -14.38 0.44 -15.10
CA GLU A 216 -15.75 0.27 -14.54
C GLU A 216 -16.06 -1.17 -14.10
N HIS A 217 -15.39 -2.16 -14.68
CA HIS A 217 -15.56 -3.58 -14.32
C HIS A 217 -14.74 -4.02 -13.12
N ILE A 218 -13.83 -3.19 -12.62
CA ILE A 218 -12.95 -3.50 -11.50
C ILE A 218 -13.53 -2.87 -10.25
N ALA A 219 -13.80 -3.69 -9.25
CA ALA A 219 -14.38 -3.27 -7.99
C ALA A 219 -13.54 -3.83 -6.82
N PRO A 220 -12.31 -3.32 -6.62
CA PRO A 220 -11.46 -3.81 -5.56
C PRO A 220 -12.10 -3.54 -4.20
N ARG A 221 -11.95 -4.47 -3.26
CA ARG A 221 -12.41 -4.31 -1.88
C ARG A 221 -11.39 -3.61 -1.00
N ARG A 222 -10.10 -3.78 -1.32
CA ARG A 222 -8.98 -3.18 -0.60
C ARG A 222 -8.08 -2.45 -1.57
N VAL A 223 -7.78 -1.19 -1.26
CA VAL A 223 -7.08 -0.29 -2.16
C VAL A 223 -6.01 0.45 -1.37
N SER A 224 -4.75 0.34 -1.80
CA SER A 224 -3.62 1.10 -1.27
C SER A 224 -3.03 1.96 -2.37
N LEU A 225 -3.10 3.29 -2.21
CA LEU A 225 -2.79 4.27 -3.25
C LEU A 225 -1.80 5.32 -2.76
N LEU A 226 -1.03 5.83 -3.71
CA LEU A 226 -0.28 7.09 -3.61
C LEU A 226 -0.81 8.04 -4.68
N LEU A 227 -1.65 9.01 -4.30
CA LEU A 227 -2.38 9.88 -5.21
C LEU A 227 -1.59 11.15 -5.55
N SER A 228 -0.59 11.08 -6.42
CA SER A 228 0.15 12.28 -6.84
C SER A 228 -0.61 13.12 -7.89
N GLU A 229 -0.29 14.41 -8.04
CA GLU A 229 -0.76 15.26 -9.16
C GLU A 229 -0.56 14.64 -10.55
N THR A 230 0.41 13.74 -10.69
CA THR A 230 0.69 13.06 -11.96
C THR A 230 0.02 11.70 -12.10
N HIS A 231 -0.90 11.35 -11.19
CA HIS A 231 -1.52 10.03 -11.16
C HIS A 231 -2.42 9.82 -12.41
N PRO A 232 -2.29 8.70 -13.13
CA PRO A 232 -3.06 8.49 -14.37
C PRO A 232 -4.56 8.28 -14.13
N ILE A 233 -4.92 7.90 -12.90
CA ILE A 233 -6.32 7.65 -12.52
C ILE A 233 -7.05 8.96 -12.09
N HIS A 234 -6.38 10.08 -11.77
CA HIS A 234 -7.06 11.35 -11.42
C HIS A 234 -6.22 12.64 -11.62
N ILE A 235 -6.92 13.74 -11.92
CA ILE A 235 -6.49 15.15 -11.76
C ILE A 235 -6.55 15.49 -10.25
N PHE A 236 -5.87 16.52 -9.74
CA PHE A 236 -5.63 16.87 -8.31
C PHE A 236 -6.86 17.05 -7.36
N HIS A 237 -8.00 16.42 -7.64
CA HIS A 237 -9.06 16.12 -6.70
C HIS A 237 -9.57 14.70 -7.01
N PRO A 238 -9.21 13.68 -6.20
CA PRO A 238 -9.62 12.31 -6.50
C PRO A 238 -11.15 12.22 -6.51
N THR A 239 -11.71 11.69 -7.59
CA THR A 239 -13.15 11.50 -7.71
C THR A 239 -13.50 10.09 -7.24
N PHE A 240 -13.75 9.96 -5.94
CA PHE A 240 -14.15 8.68 -5.34
C PHE A 240 -15.58 8.23 -5.71
N GLN A 241 -16.35 9.04 -6.44
CA GLN A 241 -17.71 8.71 -6.89
C GLN A 241 -17.74 7.72 -8.08
N THR A 242 -16.60 7.23 -8.54
CA THR A 242 -16.55 6.29 -9.67
C THR A 242 -16.93 4.87 -9.22
N PRO A 243 -17.48 4.02 -10.12
CA PRO A 243 -17.82 2.63 -9.80
C PRO A 243 -16.66 1.81 -9.21
N PHE A 244 -15.43 2.18 -9.56
CA PHE A 244 -14.21 1.58 -9.02
C PHE A 244 -14.15 1.60 -7.48
N PHE A 245 -14.57 2.71 -6.85
CA PHE A 245 -14.53 2.84 -5.39
C PHE A 245 -15.81 2.37 -4.70
N ALA A 246 -16.87 2.04 -5.44
CA ALA A 246 -18.17 1.68 -4.86
C ALA A 246 -18.08 0.46 -3.93
N SER A 247 -17.19 -0.50 -4.23
CA SER A 247 -16.99 -1.72 -3.43
C SER A 247 -15.82 -1.63 -2.44
N VAL A 248 -15.16 -0.48 -2.34
CA VAL A 248 -13.98 -0.32 -1.47
C VAL A 248 -14.43 -0.32 -0.02
N THR A 249 -13.87 -1.26 0.73
CA THR A 249 -14.08 -1.41 2.18
C THR A 249 -12.89 -0.94 2.98
N HIS A 250 -11.68 -1.09 2.43
CA HIS A 250 -10.42 -0.66 3.05
C HIS A 250 -9.66 0.25 2.10
N LEU A 251 -9.35 1.45 2.55
CA LEU A 251 -8.61 2.47 1.80
C LEU A 251 -7.34 2.89 2.56
N THR A 252 -6.18 2.68 1.95
CA THR A 252 -4.88 3.15 2.44
C THR A 252 -4.38 4.26 1.52
N ILE A 253 -4.11 5.45 2.07
CA ILE A 253 -3.58 6.60 1.34
C ILE A 253 -2.20 6.95 1.91
N SER A 254 -1.16 6.80 1.08
CA SER A 254 0.24 7.02 1.47
C SER A 254 0.80 8.39 1.04
N ASN A 255 -0.08 9.37 0.83
CA ASN A 255 0.24 10.71 0.36
C ASN A 255 0.97 11.58 1.39
N ARG A 256 1.52 12.70 0.91
CA ARG A 256 1.91 13.81 1.77
C ARG A 256 0.69 14.37 2.50
N TRP A 257 0.89 14.83 3.73
CA TRP A 257 -0.20 15.37 4.55
C TRP A 257 -0.82 16.62 3.93
N GLU A 258 -0.03 17.46 3.25
CA GLU A 258 -0.51 18.64 2.55
C GLU A 258 -1.50 18.29 1.44
N GLU A 259 -1.27 17.16 0.78
CA GLU A 259 -2.08 16.68 -0.33
C GLU A 259 -3.39 16.10 0.21
N TRP A 260 -3.36 15.09 1.07
CA TRP A 260 -4.61 14.46 1.48
C TRP A 260 -5.48 15.40 2.34
N THR A 261 -4.89 16.32 3.13
CA THR A 261 -5.68 17.34 3.84
C THR A 261 -6.27 18.44 2.95
N SER A 262 -5.97 18.46 1.64
CA SER A 262 -6.60 19.40 0.70
C SER A 262 -7.91 18.90 0.10
N TRP A 263 -8.11 17.58 0.06
CA TRP A 263 -9.28 16.99 -0.58
C TRP A 263 -10.01 15.96 0.27
N ALA A 264 -9.37 15.28 1.23
CA ALA A 264 -9.97 14.11 1.89
C ALA A 264 -11.24 14.44 2.68
N GLY A 265 -11.32 15.61 3.32
CA GLY A 265 -12.48 16.00 4.12
C GLY A 265 -13.77 16.14 3.31
N GLY A 266 -13.67 16.56 2.05
CA GLY A 266 -14.82 16.63 1.13
C GLY A 266 -14.97 15.41 0.22
N ALA A 267 -13.89 14.69 -0.04
CA ALA A 267 -13.88 13.60 -1.02
C ALA A 267 -14.17 12.23 -0.41
N ILE A 268 -13.73 11.95 0.83
CA ILE A 268 -13.95 10.68 1.51
C ILE A 268 -15.24 10.76 2.31
N THR A 269 -16.35 10.38 1.67
CA THR A 269 -17.69 10.44 2.27
C THR A 269 -18.46 9.15 2.02
N SER A 270 -19.49 8.90 2.84
CA SER A 270 -20.41 7.76 2.67
C SER A 270 -21.12 7.78 1.31
N PHE A 271 -21.30 8.96 0.71
CA PHE A 271 -21.89 9.07 -0.62
C PHE A 271 -20.93 8.57 -1.70
N SER A 272 -19.65 8.95 -1.60
CA SER A 272 -18.62 8.53 -2.57
C SER A 272 -18.24 7.06 -2.42
N MET A 273 -18.16 6.55 -1.19
CA MET A 273 -17.68 5.20 -0.87
C MET A 273 -18.61 4.56 0.17
N PRO A 274 -19.79 4.05 -0.25
CA PRO A 274 -20.84 3.60 0.66
C PRO A 274 -20.47 2.36 1.48
N HIS A 275 -19.43 1.62 1.09
CA HIS A 275 -18.98 0.41 1.78
C HIS A 275 -17.68 0.62 2.57
N LEU A 276 -17.18 1.85 2.66
CA LEU A 276 -15.92 2.15 3.33
C LEU A 276 -16.06 1.97 4.84
N THR A 277 -15.33 0.99 5.37
CA THR A 277 -15.31 0.67 6.81
C THR A 277 -13.95 0.94 7.43
N HIS A 278 -12.88 0.94 6.64
CA HIS A 278 -11.51 1.09 7.11
C HIS A 278 -10.75 2.10 6.28
N VAL A 279 -10.15 3.09 6.95
CA VAL A 279 -9.30 4.10 6.31
C VAL A 279 -7.96 4.16 7.04
N LYS A 280 -6.88 4.24 6.27
CA LYS A 280 -5.52 4.47 6.76
C LYS A 280 -4.93 5.66 6.04
N LEU A 281 -4.42 6.62 6.82
CA LEU A 281 -3.73 7.81 6.34
C LEU A 281 -2.33 7.88 6.94
N ASP A 282 -1.36 8.25 6.12
CA ASP A 282 0.00 8.51 6.56
C ASP A 282 0.20 9.99 6.91
N LEU A 283 0.79 10.27 8.07
CA LEU A 283 1.22 11.61 8.48
C LEU A 283 2.72 11.63 8.72
N ALA A 284 3.48 12.14 7.76
CA ALA A 284 4.89 12.44 7.95
C ALA A 284 5.04 13.67 8.87
N VAL A 285 5.19 13.43 10.17
CA VAL A 285 5.30 14.49 11.18
C VAL A 285 6.62 15.23 11.02
N GLY A 286 7.71 14.49 10.81
CA GLY A 286 9.12 14.91 10.85
C GLY A 286 9.79 15.36 9.53
N GLN A 287 9.06 15.68 8.47
CA GLN A 287 9.69 16.35 7.33
C GLN A 287 9.78 17.85 7.55
N ALA A 288 11.01 18.30 7.78
CA ALA A 288 11.38 19.70 7.94
C ALA A 288 11.07 20.52 6.66
N PRO A 289 10.89 21.85 6.80
CA PRO A 289 10.85 22.76 5.66
C PRO A 289 12.04 22.54 4.70
N PRO A 290 11.90 22.93 3.40
CA PRO A 290 12.91 22.71 2.37
C PRO A 290 14.32 23.20 2.76
N GLU A 291 15.34 22.53 2.20
CA GLU A 291 16.72 22.45 2.69
C GLU A 291 17.57 23.73 2.69
N ASP A 292 17.03 24.87 2.27
CA ASP A 292 17.77 26.15 2.29
C ASP A 292 18.17 26.61 3.70
N VAL A 293 17.69 25.92 4.75
CA VAL A 293 18.13 26.15 6.12
C VAL A 293 18.52 24.84 6.81
N SER A 294 19.70 24.32 6.46
CA SER A 294 20.25 23.08 7.03
C SER A 294 20.42 23.11 8.56
N ARG A 295 20.57 24.30 9.18
CA ARG A 295 20.57 24.46 10.65
C ARG A 295 19.18 24.33 11.28
N SER A 296 18.12 24.58 10.52
CA SER A 296 16.72 24.55 11.00
C SER A 296 16.15 23.14 11.06
N ARG A 297 16.71 22.16 10.36
CA ARG A 297 16.15 20.80 10.36
C ARG A 297 16.32 20.06 11.68
N ALA A 298 17.52 20.11 12.27
CA ALA A 298 17.78 19.51 13.59
C ALA A 298 17.04 20.27 14.69
N ARG A 299 17.01 21.61 14.61
CA ARG A 299 16.22 22.45 15.53
C ARG A 299 14.73 22.23 15.40
N TRP A 300 14.18 22.15 14.19
CA TRP A 300 12.76 21.90 13.96
C TRP A 300 12.31 20.54 14.49
N LEU A 301 13.15 19.50 14.34
CA LEU A 301 12.90 18.22 15.00
C LEU A 301 12.87 18.43 16.52
N ASN A 302 13.84 19.11 17.11
CA ASN A 302 13.86 19.38 18.56
C ASN A 302 12.65 20.23 19.01
N THR A 303 12.29 21.32 18.32
CA THR A 303 11.16 22.21 18.69
C THR A 303 9.81 21.48 18.62
N VAL A 304 9.63 20.62 17.62
CA VAL A 304 8.38 19.89 17.40
C VAL A 304 8.27 18.67 18.33
N THR A 305 9.40 18.06 18.72
CA THR A 305 9.38 16.70 19.30
C THR A 305 9.88 16.62 20.74
N ASP A 306 10.90 17.42 21.09
CA ASP A 306 11.36 17.59 22.46
C ASP A 306 10.56 18.75 23.05
N GLY A 307 9.40 18.42 23.63
CA GLY A 307 8.58 19.41 24.33
C GLY A 307 9.44 20.28 25.21
N TRP A 308 9.28 21.61 25.10
CA TRP A 308 10.01 22.63 25.86
C TRP A 308 10.42 22.10 27.24
N SER A 309 11.66 21.64 27.36
CA SER A 309 12.21 21.26 28.66
C SER A 309 12.35 22.57 29.41
N SER A 310 11.47 22.77 30.39
CA SER A 310 11.21 24.04 31.08
C SER A 310 12.34 24.52 31.99
N THR A 311 13.60 24.20 31.69
CA THR A 311 14.73 24.41 32.59
C THR A 311 15.63 25.58 32.22
N GLU A 312 15.48 26.19 31.03
CA GLU A 312 16.16 27.44 30.70
C GLU A 312 15.17 28.45 30.10
N GLU A 313 14.95 29.56 30.79
CA GLU A 313 14.05 30.68 30.43
C GLU A 313 14.57 31.52 29.23
N SER A 314 15.23 30.91 28.25
CA SER A 314 15.59 31.63 27.04
C SER A 314 14.34 31.88 26.20
N CYS A 315 14.02 33.15 25.93
CA CYS A 315 12.94 33.49 25.02
C CYS A 315 13.15 32.76 23.68
N PRO A 316 12.13 32.04 23.16
CA PRO A 316 12.26 31.34 21.89
C PRO A 316 12.59 32.36 20.80
N SER A 317 13.53 31.98 19.94
CA SER A 317 13.88 32.74 18.75
C SER A 317 12.66 32.91 17.84
N ASP A 318 12.63 33.96 17.01
CA ASP A 318 11.50 34.19 16.11
C ASP A 318 11.29 33.04 15.11
N GLU A 319 12.37 32.36 14.72
CA GLU A 319 12.34 31.15 13.90
C GLU A 319 11.63 29.98 14.60
N GLU A 320 11.85 29.78 15.90
CA GLU A 320 11.17 28.74 16.69
C GLU A 320 9.67 29.04 16.85
N LYS A 321 9.32 30.32 17.01
CA LYS A 321 7.90 30.76 17.02
C LYS A 321 7.25 30.45 15.68
N GLU A 322 7.89 30.78 14.56
CA GLU A 322 7.37 30.50 13.21
C GLU A 322 7.20 28.99 12.99
N ALA A 323 8.20 28.18 13.37
CA ALA A 323 8.13 26.73 13.28
C ALA A 323 6.97 26.15 14.10
N LEU A 324 6.76 26.65 15.31
CA LEU A 324 5.64 26.25 16.18
C LEU A 324 4.29 26.65 15.57
N THR A 325 4.18 27.85 15.00
CA THR A 325 2.98 28.30 14.29
C THR A 325 2.71 27.45 13.05
N ALA A 326 3.72 27.11 12.26
CA ALA A 326 3.60 26.23 11.10
C ALA A 326 3.14 24.82 11.51
N TRP A 327 3.74 24.24 12.56
CA TRP A 327 3.32 22.95 13.10
C TRP A 327 1.88 22.99 13.61
N THR A 328 1.50 24.03 14.34
CA THR A 328 0.14 24.20 14.86
C THR A 328 -0.88 24.28 13.71
N ARG A 329 -0.59 25.04 12.64
CA ARG A 329 -1.43 25.08 11.44
C ARG A 329 -1.55 23.71 10.77
N LYS A 330 -0.45 22.97 10.64
CA LYS A 330 -0.43 21.60 10.11
C LYS A 330 -1.35 20.68 10.90
N ILE A 331 -1.18 20.63 12.22
CA ILE A 331 -1.96 19.76 13.10
C ILE A 331 -3.44 20.17 13.14
N ASN A 332 -3.75 21.47 13.13
CA ASN A 332 -5.12 21.96 13.00
C ASN A 332 -5.80 21.51 11.70
N ARG A 333 -5.08 21.56 10.59
CA ARG A 333 -5.60 21.14 9.30
C ARG A 333 -5.85 19.63 9.26
N VAL A 334 -4.89 18.85 9.75
CA VAL A 334 -5.02 17.39 9.93
C VAL A 334 -6.25 17.07 10.78
N ALA A 335 -6.41 17.69 11.94
CA ALA A 335 -7.55 17.47 12.82
C ALA A 335 -8.88 17.86 12.15
N SER A 336 -8.94 18.99 11.42
CA SER A 336 -10.14 19.36 10.66
C SER A 336 -10.53 18.28 9.66
N THR A 337 -9.57 17.84 8.83
CA THR A 337 -9.83 16.81 7.81
C THR A 337 -10.25 15.48 8.42
N LEU A 338 -9.64 15.07 9.54
CA LEU A 338 -10.03 13.84 10.23
C LEU A 338 -11.44 13.94 10.80
N SER A 339 -11.83 15.10 11.36
CA SER A 339 -13.21 15.36 11.79
C SER A 339 -14.16 15.19 10.61
N ASP A 340 -13.88 15.85 9.49
CA ASP A 340 -14.72 15.78 8.30
C ASP A 340 -14.91 14.33 7.83
N ILE A 341 -13.84 13.53 7.79
CA ILE A 341 -13.94 12.10 7.43
C ILE A 341 -14.82 11.37 8.44
N LEU A 342 -14.56 11.51 9.74
CA LEU A 342 -15.31 10.83 10.80
C LEU A 342 -16.81 11.19 10.76
N ASP A 343 -17.14 12.45 10.50
CA ASP A 343 -18.50 12.98 10.46
C ASP A 343 -19.26 12.52 9.21
N HIS A 344 -18.58 12.41 8.05
CA HIS A 344 -19.22 12.06 6.77
C HIS A 344 -19.15 10.58 6.41
N THR A 345 -18.53 9.72 7.23
CA THR A 345 -18.41 8.27 6.99
C THR A 345 -19.12 7.45 8.07
N GLN A 346 -20.43 7.26 7.90
CA GLN A 346 -21.30 6.62 8.90
C GLN A 346 -20.96 5.14 9.17
N PHE A 347 -20.40 4.45 8.17
CA PHE A 347 -20.03 3.03 8.29
C PHE A 347 -18.57 2.83 8.67
N LEU A 348 -17.82 3.92 8.89
CA LEU A 348 -16.42 3.81 9.26
C LEU A 348 -16.31 3.13 10.62
N SER A 349 -15.62 2.00 10.63
CA SER A 349 -15.32 1.23 11.83
C SER A 349 -13.97 1.64 12.40
N VAL A 350 -12.97 1.86 11.55
CA VAL A 350 -11.61 2.18 11.96
C VAL A 350 -10.99 3.24 11.03
N LEU A 351 -10.39 4.27 11.63
CA LEU A 351 -9.55 5.27 11.00
C LEU A 351 -8.15 5.22 11.60
N ILE A 352 -7.17 4.68 10.87
CA ILE A 352 -5.77 4.65 11.30
C ILE A 352 -5.06 5.90 10.81
N LEU A 353 -4.43 6.64 11.72
CA LEU A 353 -3.46 7.67 11.40
C LEU A 353 -2.05 7.19 11.75
N VAL A 354 -1.23 6.88 10.73
CA VAL A 354 0.15 6.45 10.93
C VAL A 354 1.06 7.67 11.07
N LEU A 355 1.59 7.86 12.28
CA LEU A 355 2.54 8.90 12.63
C LEU A 355 3.94 8.46 12.22
N ARG A 356 4.44 9.05 11.14
CA ARG A 356 5.73 8.71 10.53
C ARG A 356 6.78 9.78 10.82
N PHE A 357 8.01 9.33 11.04
CA PHE A 357 9.13 10.20 11.36
C PHE A 357 8.83 11.12 12.57
N ASP A 358 8.00 10.64 13.49
CA ASP A 358 7.67 11.35 14.71
C ASP A 358 8.52 10.80 15.85
N SER A 359 9.34 11.66 16.47
CA SER A 359 10.09 11.30 17.68
C SER A 359 9.25 11.37 18.95
N ASN A 360 8.07 11.99 18.91
CA ASN A 360 7.12 12.01 20.02
C ASN A 360 5.68 11.78 19.54
N PRO A 361 5.36 10.56 19.05
CA PRO A 361 4.02 10.23 18.55
C PRO A 361 2.93 10.46 19.60
N THR A 362 3.25 10.29 20.88
CA THR A 362 2.30 10.53 21.98
C THR A 362 1.86 11.97 22.06
N ARG A 363 2.78 12.93 21.97
CA ARG A 363 2.46 14.36 21.99
C ARG A 363 1.61 14.74 20.77
N THR A 364 2.01 14.29 19.58
CA THR A 364 1.29 14.59 18.34
C THR A 364 -0.13 14.02 18.37
N ALA A 365 -0.29 12.75 18.76
CA ALA A 365 -1.58 12.12 18.94
C ALA A 365 -2.45 12.90 19.95
N LYS A 366 -1.89 13.30 21.10
CA LYS A 366 -2.60 14.09 22.12
C LYS A 366 -3.14 15.40 21.55
N GLN A 367 -2.34 16.09 20.76
CA GLN A 367 -2.72 17.38 20.19
C GLN A 367 -3.83 17.22 19.16
N ILE A 368 -3.73 16.21 18.27
CA ILE A 368 -4.77 15.90 17.29
C ILE A 368 -6.07 15.52 18.00
N SER A 369 -6.02 14.62 18.99
CA SER A 369 -7.18 14.21 19.77
C SER A 369 -7.87 15.38 20.45
N ARG A 370 -7.12 16.30 21.08
CA ARG A 370 -7.68 17.50 21.73
C ARG A 370 -8.43 18.39 20.74
N LEU A 371 -7.86 18.61 19.55
CA LEU A 371 -8.46 19.46 18.53
C LEU A 371 -9.72 18.81 17.92
N LEU A 372 -9.72 17.48 17.78
CA LEU A 372 -10.91 16.73 17.36
C LEU A 372 -12.05 16.83 18.38
N SER A 373 -11.74 16.60 19.67
CA SER A 373 -12.75 16.73 20.73
C SER A 373 -13.30 18.15 20.85
N ALA A 374 -12.47 19.18 20.65
CA ALA A 374 -12.93 20.56 20.64
C ALA A 374 -13.94 20.82 19.51
N ARG A 375 -13.68 20.30 18.31
CA ARG A 375 -14.56 20.47 17.14
C ARG A 375 -15.88 19.73 17.25
N SER A 376 -15.86 18.53 17.84
CA SER A 376 -17.08 17.77 18.11
C SER A 376 -18.04 18.52 19.04
N ASN A 377 -17.53 19.33 19.97
CA ASN A 377 -18.38 20.15 20.84
C ASN A 377 -19.01 21.34 20.12
N ASP A 378 -18.30 21.94 19.14
CA ASP A 378 -18.78 23.10 18.38
C ASP A 378 -19.96 22.76 17.46
N SER A 379 -19.97 21.56 16.86
CA SER A 379 -21.04 21.11 15.96
C SER A 379 -22.38 20.95 16.69
N HIS A 380 -22.36 20.53 17.96
CA HIS A 380 -23.56 20.40 18.78
C HIS A 380 -24.21 21.74 19.15
N MET A 381 -23.43 22.82 19.33
CA MET A 381 -23.97 24.13 19.71
C MET A 381 -24.69 24.85 18.57
N SER A 382 -24.31 24.58 17.33
CA SER A 382 -24.90 25.24 16.14
C SER A 382 -26.22 24.61 15.68
N GLY A 383 -26.60 23.43 16.18
CA GLY A 383 -27.81 22.68 15.79
C GLY A 383 -29.09 23.00 16.57
N THR A 384 -29.15 24.11 17.31
CA THR A 384 -30.24 24.40 18.28
C THR A 384 -31.59 24.72 17.60
N PHE A 385 -32.26 23.69 17.11
CA PHE A 385 -33.73 23.59 17.15
C PHE A 385 -34.07 22.69 18.32
N ALA A 386 -34.55 23.29 19.41
CA ALA A 386 -34.87 22.63 20.66
C ALA A 386 -36.02 21.62 20.46
N SER A 387 -35.68 20.34 20.25
CA SER A 387 -36.63 19.25 20.48
C SER A 387 -36.64 18.96 21.98
N ILE A 388 -37.50 19.68 22.69
CA ILE A 388 -37.93 19.37 24.06
C ILE A 388 -38.59 17.99 23.98
N ASP A 389 -38.00 16.94 24.58
CA ASP A 389 -38.70 15.75 25.15
C ASP A 389 -37.83 14.50 25.41
N ALA A 390 -36.51 14.49 25.17
CA ALA A 390 -35.69 13.31 25.47
C ALA A 390 -35.11 13.31 26.91
N LEU A 391 -35.97 13.04 27.90
CA LEU A 391 -35.58 12.87 29.30
C LEU A 391 -34.89 11.50 29.51
N GLY A 392 -33.56 11.47 29.63
CA GLY A 392 -32.86 10.33 30.26
C GLY A 392 -31.75 9.60 29.49
N SER A 393 -31.23 10.14 28.38
CA SER A 393 -29.99 9.60 27.79
C SER A 393 -28.78 10.00 28.65
N PRO A 394 -27.86 9.09 29.01
CA PRO A 394 -26.61 9.46 29.66
C PRO A 394 -25.88 10.48 28.79
N GLU A 395 -25.53 11.63 29.39
CA GLU A 395 -24.78 12.71 28.76
C GLU A 395 -23.56 12.13 28.01
N PRO A 396 -23.44 12.31 26.69
CA PRO A 396 -22.24 11.94 25.98
C PRO A 396 -21.11 12.83 26.50
N GLY A 397 -20.30 12.28 27.42
CA GLY A 397 -19.12 12.98 27.90
C GLY A 397 -18.25 13.42 26.71
N PRO A 398 -17.51 14.55 26.82
CA PRO A 398 -16.67 15.08 25.74
C PRO A 398 -15.64 14.03 25.33
N GLY A 399 -16.00 13.27 24.30
CA GLY A 399 -15.42 11.98 24.01
C GLY A 399 -14.33 12.07 22.96
N PHE A 400 -13.34 11.20 23.09
CA PHE A 400 -12.48 10.84 21.99
C PHE A 400 -13.28 9.92 21.03
N ASP A 401 -13.26 10.18 19.72
CA ASP A 401 -13.90 9.28 18.76
C ASP A 401 -13.17 7.93 18.74
N SER A 402 -13.82 6.89 19.26
CA SER A 402 -13.24 5.54 19.36
C SER A 402 -12.82 4.92 18.03
N ARG A 403 -13.31 5.43 16.89
CA ARG A 403 -12.93 4.96 15.56
C ARG A 403 -11.51 5.39 15.17
N LEU A 404 -10.97 6.45 15.78
CA LEU A 404 -9.63 6.93 15.48
C LEU A 404 -8.55 6.15 16.25
N VAL A 405 -7.63 5.55 15.51
CA VAL A 405 -6.47 4.82 16.03
C VAL A 405 -5.20 5.51 15.57
N PHE A 406 -4.34 5.90 16.51
CA PHE A 406 -3.00 6.35 16.17
C PHE A 406 -2.09 5.14 16.05
N ALA A 407 -1.28 5.10 15.02
CA ALA A 407 -0.27 4.08 14.80
C ALA A 407 1.10 4.74 14.66
N TRP A 408 2.15 4.06 15.11
CA TRP A 408 3.53 4.50 14.93
C TRP A 408 4.35 3.36 14.38
N GLU A 409 5.16 3.66 13.36
CA GLU A 409 5.99 2.71 12.65
C GLU A 409 7.40 3.29 12.51
N LYS A 410 8.41 2.55 12.99
CA LYS A 410 9.80 3.00 12.93
C LYS A 410 10.38 2.91 11.52
N GLU A 411 10.04 1.84 10.80
CA GLU A 411 10.45 1.60 9.42
C GLU A 411 9.23 1.69 8.49
N PRO A 412 8.83 2.91 8.09
CA PRO A 412 7.71 3.03 7.19
C PRO A 412 7.99 2.29 5.88
N PHE A 413 6.91 1.79 5.28
CA PHE A 413 6.85 1.15 3.97
C PHE A 413 7.31 -0.29 3.82
N ARG A 414 7.80 -0.94 4.88
CA ARG A 414 8.30 -2.31 4.74
C ARG A 414 7.22 -3.28 4.25
N TYR A 415 5.93 -2.95 4.48
CA TYR A 415 4.79 -3.79 4.15
C TYR A 415 3.50 -3.03 3.78
N CYS A 416 3.57 -1.94 3.01
CA CYS A 416 2.38 -1.11 2.70
C CYS A 416 1.40 -1.70 1.65
N HIS A 417 1.63 -2.92 1.16
CA HIS A 417 0.74 -3.55 0.18
C HIS A 417 -0.59 -3.99 0.82
N ALA A 418 -1.70 -3.76 0.11
CA ALA A 418 -3.11 -3.97 0.52
C ALA A 418 -3.48 -5.42 0.92
N HIS A 419 -2.58 -6.37 0.66
CA HIS A 419 -2.78 -7.80 0.91
C HIS A 419 -1.68 -8.40 1.79
N SER A 420 -0.71 -7.59 2.24
CA SER A 420 0.39 -8.10 3.04
C SER A 420 -0.13 -8.66 4.37
N ALA A 421 0.53 -9.70 4.89
CA ALA A 421 0.20 -10.27 6.19
C ALA A 421 0.30 -9.20 7.31
N TYR A 422 1.27 -8.30 7.19
CA TYR A 422 1.45 -7.18 8.11
C TYR A 422 0.26 -6.22 8.10
N GLU A 423 -0.21 -5.79 6.92
CA GLU A 423 -1.35 -4.88 6.84
C GLU A 423 -2.61 -5.53 7.44
N LYS A 424 -2.83 -6.83 7.21
CA LYS A 424 -3.91 -7.60 7.85
C LYS A 424 -3.80 -7.59 9.38
N LYS A 425 -2.60 -7.84 9.93
CA LYS A 425 -2.34 -7.78 11.38
C LYS A 425 -2.60 -6.37 11.93
N MET A 426 -2.19 -5.34 11.20
CA MET A 426 -2.40 -3.93 11.58
C MET A 426 -3.89 -3.56 11.61
N TRP A 427 -4.68 -3.96 10.61
CA TRP A 427 -6.13 -3.76 10.65
C TRP A 427 -6.78 -4.45 11.84
N HIS A 428 -6.44 -5.71 12.09
CA HIS A 428 -6.99 -6.46 13.22
C HIS A 428 -6.60 -5.86 14.59
N ALA A 429 -5.34 -5.42 14.73
CA ALA A 429 -4.90 -4.74 15.93
C ALA A 429 -5.62 -3.40 16.13
N ALA A 430 -5.85 -2.64 15.05
CA ALA A 430 -6.59 -1.39 15.12
C ALA A 430 -8.07 -1.60 15.48
N GLU A 431 -8.75 -2.62 14.94
CA GLU A 431 -10.10 -2.99 15.37
C GLU A 431 -10.16 -3.33 16.87
N THR A 432 -9.16 -4.05 17.37
CA THR A 432 -9.03 -4.39 18.80
C THR A 432 -8.86 -3.14 19.66
N VAL A 433 -8.05 -2.18 19.19
CA VAL A 433 -7.84 -0.90 19.85
C VAL A 433 -9.13 -0.07 19.87
N THR A 434 -9.83 0.05 18.74
CA THR A 434 -11.12 0.74 18.65
C THR A 434 -12.15 0.15 19.60
N ASN A 435 -12.26 -1.18 19.64
CA ASN A 435 -13.18 -1.87 20.56
C ASN A 435 -12.85 -1.58 22.02
N SER A 436 -11.57 -1.50 22.36
CA SER A 436 -11.12 -1.17 23.73
C SER A 436 -11.36 0.31 24.06
N GLN A 437 -11.13 1.22 23.10
CA GLN A 437 -11.31 2.67 23.27
C GLN A 437 -12.77 3.07 23.55
N ARG A 438 -13.76 2.27 23.14
CA ARG A 438 -15.18 2.49 23.49
C ARG A 438 -15.45 2.49 25.00
N PHE A 439 -14.58 1.86 25.78
CA PHE A 439 -14.71 1.75 27.24
C PHE A 439 -13.67 2.58 28.00
N MET A 440 -12.83 3.34 27.30
CA MET A 440 -11.71 4.09 27.89
C MET A 440 -11.85 5.59 27.60
N SER A 441 -11.51 6.42 28.59
CA SER A 441 -11.34 7.86 28.41
C SER A 441 -9.95 8.17 27.81
N GLY A 442 -9.75 7.90 26.53
CA GLY A 442 -8.50 8.26 25.87
C GLY A 442 -8.21 7.55 24.56
N TYR A 443 -6.96 7.70 24.09
CA TYR A 443 -6.47 7.06 22.89
C TYR A 443 -5.28 6.13 23.21
N ASN A 444 -5.17 5.06 22.43
CA ASN A 444 -4.00 4.18 22.45
C ASN A 444 -3.20 4.39 21.16
N ILE A 445 -1.88 4.22 21.25
CA ILE A 445 -1.00 4.26 20.09
C ILE A 445 -0.57 2.83 19.78
N LEU A 446 -0.95 2.35 18.61
CA LEU A 446 -0.52 1.07 18.09
C LEU A 446 0.95 1.16 17.66
N ASN A 447 1.83 0.44 18.33
CA ASN A 447 3.22 0.29 17.88
C ASN A 447 3.29 -0.85 16.86
N CYS A 448 3.47 -0.50 15.58
CA CYS A 448 3.39 -1.45 14.48
C CYS A 448 4.61 -2.39 14.39
N ASP A 449 5.73 -2.04 15.02
CA ASP A 449 6.95 -2.88 14.98
C ASP A 449 6.70 -4.27 15.64
N TYR A 450 5.79 -4.34 16.61
CA TYR A 450 5.41 -5.60 17.28
C TYR A 450 4.45 -6.48 16.48
N LEU A 451 4.01 -6.04 15.30
CA LEU A 451 3.15 -6.84 14.44
C LEU A 451 3.93 -7.77 13.51
N SER A 452 5.25 -7.58 13.38
CA SER A 452 6.08 -8.35 12.44
C SER A 452 6.23 -9.81 12.82
#